data_AF-A0A7W3LNR3-F1
#
_entry.id   AF-A0A7W3LNR3-F1
#
_cell.length_a   1.000
_cell.length_b   1.000
_cell.length_c   1.000
_cell.angle_alpha   90.00
_cell.angle_beta   90.00
_cell.angle_gamma   90.00
#
_symmetry.space_group_name_H-M   'P 1'
#
loop_
_entity.id
_entity.type
_entity.pdbx_description
1 polymer ?
#
loop_
_entity_poly.entity_id
_entity_poly.type
_entity_poly.pdbx_seq_one_letter_code
_entity_poly.pdbx_strand_id
1 'polypeptide(L)'
;MLMALAPALARDPGPAIPRAAHQGQDAPQIRQSVRGTAGYVSPPESGYPGDRIQFRFDARNVFKPDGVKSSGTFHVWHFTKDGRTGAEFTGRVTCLLASGDHATVTGRITRAVVGTVPKDPRVAFTVVGNGSANRIGYAGGQWGWSDVADCLGPVPFAPIGFGRFAVDPAGM
;
A
#
# COMPACT_ATOMS: atom_id res chain seq x y z
N MET A 1 44.55 -53.42 14.18
CA MET A 1 43.41 -52.51 13.94
C MET A 1 44.00 -51.27 13.26
N LEU A 2 43.95 -51.20 11.92
CA LEU A 2 44.57 -50.13 11.13
C LEU A 2 43.71 -48.85 11.18
N MET A 3 44.30 -47.72 11.58
CA MET A 3 43.71 -46.40 11.39
C MET A 3 44.00 -45.92 9.96
N ALA A 4 42.97 -45.60 9.19
CA ALA A 4 43.09 -44.91 7.92
C ALA A 4 42.96 -43.39 8.15
N LEU A 5 43.98 -42.62 7.79
CA LEU A 5 43.91 -41.15 7.70
C LEU A 5 43.18 -40.77 6.40
N ALA A 6 42.16 -39.91 6.50
CA ALA A 6 41.52 -39.30 5.34
C ALA A 6 42.34 -38.07 4.87
N PRO A 7 42.47 -37.81 3.55
CA PRO A 7 43.21 -36.66 3.07
C PRO A 7 42.38 -35.38 3.25
N ALA A 8 43.03 -34.31 3.70
CA ALA A 8 42.44 -32.98 3.73
C ALA A 8 42.32 -32.44 2.30
N LEU A 9 41.09 -32.17 1.84
CA LEU A 9 40.84 -31.49 0.58
C LEU A 9 41.24 -30.01 0.70
N ALA A 10 42.21 -29.58 -0.09
CA ALA A 10 42.57 -28.18 -0.22
C ALA A 10 41.39 -27.40 -0.84
N ARG A 11 40.99 -26.28 -0.20
CA ARG A 11 40.01 -25.34 -0.76
C ARG A 11 40.71 -24.47 -1.80
N ASP A 12 40.28 -24.56 -3.05
CA ASP A 12 40.68 -23.61 -4.08
C ASP A 12 40.17 -22.20 -3.74
N PRO A 13 41.01 -21.16 -3.82
CA PRO A 13 40.55 -19.78 -3.74
C PRO A 13 39.80 -19.46 -5.04
N GLY A 14 38.47 -19.35 -4.95
CA GLY A 14 37.63 -18.93 -6.07
C GLY A 14 38.06 -17.56 -6.63
N PRO A 15 37.78 -17.29 -7.91
CA PRO A 15 38.25 -16.08 -8.59
C PRO A 15 37.71 -14.83 -7.90
N ALA A 16 38.60 -13.86 -7.67
CA ALA A 16 38.23 -12.56 -7.11
C ALA A 16 37.31 -11.80 -8.09
N ILE A 17 36.11 -11.47 -7.63
CA ILE A 17 35.18 -10.63 -8.40
C ILE A 17 35.77 -9.21 -8.45
N PRO A 18 36.03 -8.63 -9.64
CA PRO A 18 36.56 -7.28 -9.74
C PRO A 18 35.52 -6.29 -9.19
N ARG A 19 35.95 -5.46 -8.24
CA ARG A 19 35.14 -4.41 -7.64
C ARG A 19 35.06 -3.25 -8.63
N ALA A 20 33.97 -3.15 -9.38
CA ALA A 20 33.72 -2.00 -10.24
C ALA A 20 33.65 -0.72 -9.39
N ALA A 21 34.45 0.29 -9.76
CA ALA A 21 34.37 1.61 -9.16
C ALA A 21 33.05 2.28 -9.59
N HIS A 22 32.14 2.52 -8.65
CA HIS A 22 30.97 3.35 -8.92
C HIS A 22 31.38 4.82 -8.97
N GLN A 23 31.60 5.32 -10.19
CA GLN A 23 31.55 6.75 -10.47
C GLN A 23 30.14 7.26 -10.15
N GLY A 24 30.05 8.29 -9.32
CA GLY A 24 28.78 8.92 -8.92
C GLY A 24 28.08 9.55 -10.12
N GLN A 25 27.11 8.84 -10.67
CA GLN A 25 25.99 9.41 -11.40
C GLN A 25 24.75 9.20 -10.53
N ASP A 26 23.93 10.25 -10.36
CA ASP A 26 22.65 10.16 -9.65
C ASP A 26 21.84 8.99 -10.21
N ALA A 27 21.77 7.90 -9.45
CA ALA A 27 21.06 6.71 -9.87
C ALA A 27 19.59 7.07 -10.19
N PRO A 28 18.99 6.51 -11.26
CA PRO A 28 17.61 6.80 -11.62
C PRO A 28 16.67 6.58 -10.43
N GLN A 29 15.95 7.61 -10.01
CA GLN A 29 14.96 7.48 -8.94
C GLN A 29 13.73 6.72 -9.47
N ILE A 30 13.56 5.49 -9.02
CA ILE A 30 12.35 4.71 -9.28
C ILE A 30 11.21 5.35 -8.47
N ARG A 31 10.10 5.70 -9.14
CA ARG A 31 8.95 6.38 -8.53
C ARG A 31 7.68 5.58 -8.74
N GLN A 32 6.98 5.29 -7.66
CA GLN A 32 5.64 4.70 -7.73
C GLN A 32 4.60 5.74 -7.36
N SER A 33 3.38 5.60 -7.86
CA SER A 33 2.26 6.42 -7.41
C SER A 33 0.94 5.68 -7.44
N VAL A 34 0.01 6.14 -6.61
CA VAL A 34 -1.41 5.84 -6.76
C VAL A 34 -2.20 7.13 -6.58
N ARG A 35 -3.06 7.42 -7.54
CA ARG A 35 -3.83 8.66 -7.60
C ARG A 35 -5.27 8.39 -7.99
N GLY A 36 -6.18 9.19 -7.48
CA GLY A 36 -7.57 9.24 -7.96
C GLY A 36 -8.58 9.11 -6.85
N THR A 37 -9.84 9.10 -7.27
CA THR A 37 -11.00 8.98 -6.39
C THR A 37 -11.90 7.90 -6.95
N ALA A 38 -12.25 6.93 -6.12
CA ALA A 38 -13.14 5.85 -6.50
C ALA A 38 -13.94 5.38 -5.28
N GLY A 39 -15.00 4.63 -5.53
CA GLY A 39 -15.85 4.13 -4.48
C GLY A 39 -16.89 3.16 -4.97
N TYR A 40 -17.77 2.78 -4.06
CA TYR A 40 -18.82 1.82 -4.32
C TYR A 40 -20.03 2.10 -3.43
N VAL A 41 -21.14 1.46 -3.78
CA VAL A 41 -22.32 1.36 -2.92
C VAL A 41 -22.27 -0.01 -2.27
N SER A 42 -22.32 -0.03 -0.95
CA SER A 42 -22.19 -1.24 -0.16
C SER A 42 -23.34 -2.20 -0.42
N PRO A 43 -23.06 -3.50 -0.64
CA PRO A 43 -24.08 -4.44 -1.06
C PRO A 43 -25.04 -4.81 0.08
N PRO A 44 -26.24 -5.38 -0.22
CA PRO A 44 -27.25 -5.73 0.79
C PRO A 44 -26.75 -6.63 1.92
N GLU A 45 -25.82 -7.53 1.63
CA GLU A 45 -25.22 -8.47 2.58
C GLU A 45 -24.12 -7.87 3.48
N SER A 46 -23.73 -6.61 3.25
CA SER A 46 -22.74 -5.93 4.08
C SER A 46 -23.33 -5.42 5.40
N GLY A 47 -22.47 -5.00 6.33
CA GLY A 47 -22.90 -4.31 7.56
C GLY A 47 -23.46 -2.90 7.33
N TYR A 48 -23.42 -2.37 6.10
CA TYR A 48 -23.77 -1.00 5.74
C TYR A 48 -24.57 -0.95 4.42
N PRO A 49 -25.67 -1.70 4.27
CA PRO A 49 -26.32 -1.90 2.97
C PRO A 49 -26.84 -0.58 2.38
N GLY A 50 -26.45 -0.30 1.14
CA GLY A 50 -26.82 0.91 0.41
C GLY A 50 -25.98 2.15 0.75
N ASP A 51 -25.04 2.05 1.69
CA ASP A 51 -24.16 3.15 2.04
C ASP A 51 -23.11 3.37 0.94
N ARG A 52 -22.83 4.64 0.64
CA ARG A 52 -21.83 5.04 -0.34
C ARG A 52 -20.49 5.26 0.33
N ILE A 53 -19.49 4.49 -0.08
CA ILE A 53 -18.12 4.59 0.45
C ILE A 53 -17.20 5.07 -0.67
N GLN A 54 -16.40 6.08 -0.39
CA GLN A 54 -15.49 6.70 -1.34
C GLN A 54 -14.11 6.91 -0.73
N PHE A 55 -13.08 6.69 -1.55
CA PHE A 55 -11.69 6.84 -1.17
C PHE A 55 -11.00 7.73 -2.20
N ARG A 56 -10.10 8.57 -1.71
CA ARG A 56 -9.19 9.36 -2.53
C ARG A 56 -7.76 9.12 -2.09
N PHE A 57 -6.89 8.89 -3.07
CA PHE A 57 -5.45 8.75 -2.85
C PHE A 57 -4.70 9.80 -3.67
N ASP A 58 -3.67 10.37 -3.05
CA ASP A 58 -2.55 11.04 -3.72
C ASP A 58 -1.29 10.60 -2.99
N ALA A 59 -0.75 9.45 -3.41
CA ALA A 59 0.39 8.83 -2.78
C ALA A 59 1.52 8.63 -3.80
N ARG A 60 2.75 8.76 -3.32
CA ARG A 60 3.96 8.50 -4.10
C ARG A 60 5.03 7.85 -3.23
N ASN A 61 5.81 6.99 -3.85
CA ASN A 61 6.97 6.38 -3.27
C ASN A 61 8.20 6.68 -4.13
N VAL A 62 9.34 6.92 -3.49
CA VAL A 62 10.61 7.19 -4.16
C VAL A 62 11.65 6.25 -3.58
N PHE A 63 12.23 5.40 -4.43
CA PHE A 63 13.36 4.57 -4.07
C PHE A 63 14.65 5.35 -4.31
N LYS A 64 15.49 5.39 -3.28
CA LYS A 64 16.81 6.01 -3.31
C LYS A 64 17.85 5.04 -2.77
N PRO A 65 19.15 5.27 -3.05
CA PRO A 65 20.22 4.44 -2.49
C PRO A 65 20.22 4.36 -0.96
N ASP A 66 19.76 5.42 -0.28
CA ASP A 66 19.70 5.53 1.19
C ASP A 66 18.37 5.08 1.80
N GLY A 67 17.42 4.62 0.97
CA GLY A 67 16.18 4.03 1.45
C GLY A 67 14.95 4.37 0.61
N VAL A 68 13.78 4.08 1.19
CA VAL A 68 12.47 4.24 0.55
C VAL A 68 11.71 5.36 1.23
N LYS A 69 11.23 6.33 0.45
CA LYS A 69 10.45 7.46 0.97
C LYS A 69 9.06 7.51 0.36
N SER A 70 8.08 7.07 1.15
CA SER A 70 6.67 7.25 0.86
C SER A 70 6.15 8.59 1.39
N SER A 71 5.22 9.20 0.65
CA SER A 71 4.57 10.44 1.04
C SER A 71 3.23 10.60 0.33
N GLY A 72 2.36 11.44 0.88
CA GLY A 72 1.06 11.72 0.28
C GLY A 72 -0.05 11.78 1.31
N THR A 73 -1.28 11.79 0.80
CA THR A 73 -2.49 11.81 1.61
C THR A 73 -3.50 10.80 1.12
N PHE A 74 -4.41 10.44 2.03
CA PHE A 74 -5.62 9.73 1.70
C PHE A 74 -6.82 10.42 2.37
N HIS A 75 -7.98 10.26 1.76
CA HIS A 75 -9.26 10.72 2.31
C HIS A 75 -10.31 9.63 2.12
N VAL A 76 -11.11 9.38 3.16
CA VAL A 76 -12.22 8.42 3.14
C VAL A 76 -13.51 9.13 3.51
N TRP A 77 -14.55 8.89 2.71
CA TRP A 77 -15.93 9.26 3.02
C TRP A 77 -16.79 8.01 3.08
N HIS A 78 -17.66 7.95 4.07
CA HIS A 78 -18.72 6.98 4.18
C HIS A 78 -20.01 7.74 4.44
N PHE A 79 -20.88 7.74 3.44
CA PHE A 79 -22.22 8.30 3.52
C PHE A 79 -23.22 7.17 3.72
N THR A 80 -24.09 7.32 4.70
CA THR A 80 -25.23 6.42 4.88
C THR A 80 -26.18 6.52 3.68
N LYS A 81 -27.03 5.52 3.47
CA LYS A 81 -28.00 5.50 2.35
C LYS A 81 -28.90 6.75 2.27
N ASP A 82 -29.14 7.42 3.40
CA ASP A 82 -29.92 8.66 3.52
C ASP A 82 -29.06 9.94 3.36
N GLY A 83 -27.77 9.80 3.05
CA GLY A 83 -26.86 10.90 2.73
C GLY A 83 -26.13 11.51 3.94
N ARG A 84 -26.31 10.98 5.16
CA ARG A 84 -25.57 11.48 6.34
C ARG A 84 -24.14 10.95 6.37
N THR A 85 -23.23 11.69 6.99
CA THR A 85 -21.84 11.23 7.17
C THR A 85 -21.77 10.19 8.28
N GLY A 86 -21.51 8.93 7.92
CA GLY A 86 -21.23 7.83 8.84
C GLY A 86 -19.78 7.82 9.32
N ALA A 87 -18.85 8.14 8.42
CA ALA A 87 -17.45 8.41 8.74
C ALA A 87 -16.82 9.33 7.68
N GLU A 88 -15.90 10.19 8.11
CA GLU A 88 -15.09 10.99 7.21
C GLU A 88 -13.74 11.30 7.89
N PHE A 89 -12.65 10.96 7.21
CA PHE A 89 -11.31 11.15 7.74
C PHE A 89 -10.24 11.30 6.67
N THR A 90 -9.16 11.99 7.05
CA THR A 90 -7.97 12.23 6.23
C THR A 90 -6.73 11.78 6.98
N GLY A 91 -5.76 11.24 6.26
CA GLY A 91 -4.48 10.88 6.84
C GLY A 91 -3.28 11.13 5.93
N ARG A 92 -2.11 10.90 6.52
CA ARG A 92 -0.81 10.98 5.85
C ARG A 92 -0.32 9.58 5.53
N VAL A 93 0.11 9.40 4.29
CA VAL A 93 0.68 8.13 3.81
C VAL A 93 2.00 7.88 4.51
N THR A 94 2.17 6.67 5.04
CA THR A 94 3.39 6.18 5.68
C THR A 94 4.10 5.14 4.82
N CYS A 95 3.36 4.36 4.02
CA CYS A 95 3.93 3.52 2.96
C CYS A 95 3.05 3.49 1.69
N LEU A 96 3.71 3.37 0.54
CA LEU A 96 3.14 2.94 -0.72
C LEU A 96 4.06 1.86 -1.34
N LEU A 97 3.48 0.72 -1.69
CA LEU A 97 4.08 -0.25 -2.62
C LEU A 97 3.14 -0.46 -3.79
N ALA A 98 3.65 -0.43 -5.00
CA ALA A 98 2.89 -0.73 -6.21
C ALA A 98 3.59 -1.79 -7.07
N SER A 99 2.80 -2.59 -7.80
CA SER A 99 3.30 -3.58 -8.75
C SER A 99 2.20 -3.88 -9.76
N GLY A 100 2.51 -3.79 -11.05
CA GLY A 100 1.52 -3.88 -12.12
C GLY A 100 0.39 -2.87 -11.90
N ASP A 101 -0.83 -3.38 -11.83
CA ASP A 101 -2.05 -2.61 -11.57
C ASP A 101 -2.47 -2.59 -10.09
N HIS A 102 -1.67 -3.17 -9.20
CA HIS A 102 -1.94 -3.23 -7.76
C HIS A 102 -1.15 -2.18 -6.98
N ALA A 103 -1.75 -1.63 -5.92
CA ALA A 103 -1.02 -0.82 -4.95
C ALA A 103 -1.55 -1.03 -3.52
N THR A 104 -0.64 -1.13 -2.56
CA THR A 104 -0.93 -1.08 -1.12
C THR A 104 -0.49 0.26 -0.56
N VAL A 105 -1.41 0.96 0.10
CA VAL A 105 -1.20 2.23 0.80
C VAL A 105 -1.47 2.01 2.28
N THR A 106 -0.52 2.37 3.14
CA THR A 106 -0.78 2.53 4.58
C THR A 106 -0.61 3.99 4.96
N GLY A 107 -1.34 4.42 5.97
CA GLY A 107 -1.20 5.78 6.46
C GLY A 107 -1.89 6.02 7.78
N ARG A 108 -1.40 7.05 8.49
CA ARG A 108 -1.90 7.46 9.79
C ARG A 108 -3.07 8.43 9.66
N ILE A 109 -4.16 8.19 10.38
CA ILE A 109 -5.28 9.14 10.44
C ILE A 109 -4.82 10.42 11.17
N THR A 110 -4.99 11.57 10.53
CA THR A 110 -4.58 12.88 11.07
C THR A 110 -5.74 13.82 11.36
N ARG A 111 -6.90 13.59 10.73
CA ARG A 111 -8.13 14.34 10.93
C ARG A 111 -9.33 13.42 10.78
N ALA A 112 -10.28 13.57 11.68
CA ALA A 112 -11.59 12.92 11.64
C ALA A 112 -12.68 13.99 11.80
N VAL A 113 -13.76 13.87 11.05
CA VAL A 113 -14.92 14.77 11.14
C VAL A 113 -15.97 14.20 12.09
N VAL A 114 -16.19 12.88 12.07
CA VAL A 114 -17.13 12.18 12.95
C VAL A 114 -16.39 11.63 14.16
N GLY A 115 -16.93 11.84 15.36
CA GLY A 115 -16.27 11.48 16.63
C GLY A 115 -16.03 9.98 16.85
N THR A 116 -16.66 9.11 16.07
CA THR A 116 -16.47 7.65 16.11
C THR A 116 -15.20 7.18 15.40
N VAL A 117 -14.56 8.04 14.61
CA VAL A 117 -13.29 7.74 13.95
C VAL A 117 -12.14 8.18 14.86
N PRO A 118 -11.28 7.26 15.32
CA PRO A 118 -10.14 7.61 16.15
C PRO A 118 -9.12 8.43 15.37
N LYS A 119 -8.37 9.25 16.11
CA LYS A 119 -7.16 9.89 15.61
C LYS A 119 -5.98 8.96 15.88
N ASP A 120 -5.01 9.00 14.98
CA ASP A 120 -3.71 8.34 15.07
C ASP A 120 -3.53 6.86 14.70
N PRO A 121 -4.49 5.92 14.60
CA PRO A 121 -4.12 4.59 14.11
C PRO A 121 -3.70 4.66 12.64
N ARG A 122 -2.78 3.77 12.22
CA ARG A 122 -2.60 3.50 10.80
C ARG A 122 -3.72 2.62 10.29
N VAL A 123 -4.16 2.93 9.08
CA VAL A 123 -5.09 2.15 8.28
C VAL A 123 -4.39 1.70 7.01
N ALA A 124 -4.90 0.62 6.41
CA ALA A 124 -4.37 0.07 5.17
C ALA A 124 -5.44 0.08 4.08
N PHE A 125 -4.98 0.24 2.84
CA PHE A 125 -5.78 0.14 1.63
C PHE A 125 -4.99 -0.66 0.60
N THR A 126 -5.65 -1.56 -0.12
CA THR A 126 -5.08 -2.24 -1.27
C THR A 126 -6.01 -2.04 -2.44
N VAL A 127 -5.51 -1.53 -3.56
CA VAL A 127 -6.30 -1.24 -4.75
C VAL A 127 -5.81 -2.05 -5.94
N VAL A 128 -6.75 -2.40 -6.82
CA VAL A 128 -6.48 -2.79 -8.21
C VAL A 128 -6.96 -1.63 -9.06
N GLY A 129 -6.04 -0.92 -9.71
CA GLY A 129 -6.29 0.20 -10.62
C GLY A 129 -6.20 -0.24 -12.09
N ASN A 130 -6.31 0.72 -13.02
CA ASN A 130 -6.00 0.59 -14.46
C ASN A 130 -6.62 -0.57 -15.28
N GLY A 131 -7.45 -1.44 -14.70
CA GLY A 131 -8.00 -2.64 -15.33
C GLY A 131 -9.51 -2.79 -15.15
N SER A 132 -10.08 -3.89 -15.67
CA SER A 132 -11.51 -4.20 -15.53
C SER A 132 -11.87 -4.75 -14.14
N ALA A 133 -10.90 -5.30 -13.42
CA ALA A 133 -11.05 -5.86 -12.08
C ALA A 133 -10.89 -4.81 -10.96
N ASN A 134 -11.31 -3.56 -11.20
CA ASN A 134 -11.16 -2.46 -10.25
C ASN A 134 -11.77 -2.80 -8.89
N ARG A 135 -10.91 -2.99 -7.89
CA ARG A 135 -11.29 -3.40 -6.54
C ARG A 135 -10.50 -2.64 -5.49
N ILE A 136 -11.05 -2.60 -4.28
CA ILE A 136 -10.38 -2.07 -3.10
C ILE A 136 -10.57 -2.99 -1.90
N GLY A 137 -9.55 -3.10 -1.07
CA GLY A 137 -9.59 -3.67 0.26
C GLY A 137 -9.11 -2.62 1.25
N TYR A 138 -9.60 -2.67 2.48
CA TYR A 138 -9.17 -1.74 3.53
C TYR A 138 -9.24 -2.38 4.91
N ALA A 139 -8.34 -1.95 5.80
CA ALA A 139 -8.29 -2.35 7.20
C ALA A 139 -8.31 -1.10 8.10
N GLY A 140 -9.16 -1.13 9.12
CA GLY A 140 -9.64 0.04 9.86
C GLY A 140 -11.17 0.15 9.78
N GLY A 141 -11.82 0.64 10.82
CA GLY A 141 -13.28 0.80 10.85
C GLY A 141 -14.02 -0.50 11.15
N GLN A 142 -14.66 -1.09 10.13
CA GLN A 142 -15.57 -2.24 10.27
C GLN A 142 -14.94 -3.44 11.00
N TRP A 143 -13.61 -3.60 10.88
CA TRP A 143 -12.84 -4.70 11.47
C TRP A 143 -12.09 -4.30 12.74
N GLY A 144 -12.44 -3.15 13.32
CA GLY A 144 -11.69 -2.50 14.39
C GLY A 144 -10.65 -1.51 13.86
N TRP A 145 -10.13 -0.68 14.78
CA TRP A 145 -9.18 0.40 14.51
C TRP A 145 -7.75 0.07 14.96
N SER A 146 -7.35 -1.19 14.90
CA SER A 146 -6.01 -1.62 15.26
C SER A 146 -4.95 -1.00 14.33
N ASP A 147 -3.83 -0.59 14.91
CA ASP A 147 -2.70 -0.05 14.14
C ASP A 147 -2.11 -1.12 13.22
N VAL A 148 -2.22 -0.92 11.91
CA VAL A 148 -1.65 -1.83 10.92
C VAL A 148 -0.17 -1.52 10.68
N ALA A 149 0.64 -2.55 10.41
CA ALA A 149 2.02 -2.34 10.00
C ALA A 149 2.10 -1.72 8.60
N ASP A 150 3.20 -1.02 8.32
CA ASP A 150 3.38 -0.38 7.03
C ASP A 150 3.47 -1.39 5.88
N CYS A 151 2.91 -1.01 4.74
CA CYS A 151 2.85 -1.80 3.52
C CYS A 151 2.11 -3.14 3.62
N LEU A 152 1.42 -3.43 4.73
CA LEU A 152 0.53 -4.58 4.87
C LEU A 152 -0.91 -4.15 4.68
N GLY A 153 -1.65 -4.87 3.85
CA GLY A 153 -3.07 -4.58 3.56
C GLY A 153 -3.86 -5.86 3.26
N PRO A 154 -5.20 -5.80 3.37
CA PRO A 154 -6.05 -6.93 3.04
C PRO A 154 -6.12 -7.14 1.53
N VAL A 155 -6.62 -8.30 1.11
CA VAL A 155 -6.95 -8.55 -0.30
C VAL A 155 -7.98 -7.52 -0.80
N PRO A 156 -7.92 -7.10 -2.08
CA PRO A 156 -8.87 -6.13 -2.63
C PRO A 156 -10.23 -6.80 -2.88
N PHE A 157 -11.12 -6.75 -1.89
CA PHE A 157 -12.39 -7.50 -1.90
C PHE A 157 -13.57 -6.73 -2.50
N ALA A 158 -13.67 -5.41 -2.27
CA ALA A 158 -14.83 -4.62 -2.66
C ALA A 158 -14.73 -4.19 -4.13
N PRO A 159 -15.74 -4.47 -4.98
CA PRO A 159 -15.76 -3.96 -6.35
C PRO A 159 -15.96 -2.44 -6.35
N ILE A 160 -15.16 -1.73 -7.15
CA ILE A 160 -15.36 -0.31 -7.38
C ILE A 160 -16.54 -0.14 -8.36
N GLY A 161 -17.57 0.58 -7.93
CA GLY A 161 -18.75 0.88 -8.74
C GLY A 161 -18.68 2.22 -9.48
N PHE A 162 -17.83 3.14 -9.02
CA PHE A 162 -17.65 4.45 -9.66
C PHE A 162 -16.25 5.03 -9.41
N GLY A 163 -15.81 5.89 -10.33
CA GLY A 163 -14.46 6.46 -10.30
C GLY A 163 -13.38 5.43 -10.63
N ARG A 164 -12.11 5.79 -10.41
CA ARG A 164 -10.96 4.91 -10.68
C ARG A 164 -9.72 5.37 -9.93
N PHE A 165 -8.79 4.43 -9.74
CA PHE A 165 -7.42 4.72 -9.32
C PHE A 165 -6.48 4.52 -10.51
N ALA A 166 -5.56 5.45 -10.68
CA ALA A 166 -4.40 5.32 -11.53
C ALA A 166 -3.24 4.81 -10.67
N VAL A 167 -2.74 3.62 -11.00
CA VAL A 167 -1.55 3.02 -10.36
C VAL A 167 -0.38 3.18 -11.32
N ASP A 168 0.74 3.68 -10.81
CA ASP A 168 2.01 3.71 -11.51
C ASP A 168 3.01 2.88 -10.68
N PRO A 169 3.34 1.65 -11.10
CA PRO A 169 4.24 0.78 -10.37
C PRO A 169 5.73 1.18 -10.46
N ALA A 170 6.00 2.37 -11.02
CA ALA A 170 7.27 2.80 -11.58
C ALA A 170 7.50 2.21 -12.97
N GLY A 171 8.22 2.96 -13.83
CA GLY A 171 8.58 2.57 -15.19
C GLY A 171 9.55 1.39 -15.28
N MET A 172 9.16 0.26 -14.69
CA MET A 172 9.71 -1.07 -14.92
C MET A 172 8.92 -1.77 -16.03
#